data_AF-A0A2G8HWW5-F1
#
_entry.id   AF-A0A2G8HWW5-F1
#
_cell.length_a   1.000
_cell.length_b   1.000
_cell.length_c   1.000
_cell.angle_alpha   90.00
_cell.angle_beta   90.00
_cell.angle_gamma   90.00
#
_symmetry.space_group_name_H-M   'P 1'
#
loop_
_entity.id
_entity.type
_entity.pdbx_description
1 polymer ?
#
loop_
_entity_poly.entity_id
_entity_poly.type
_entity_poly.pdbx_seq_one_letter_code
_entity_poly.pdbx_strand_id
1 'polypeptide(L)'
;MKLLFRQKFQRRTTTLLKKAGLFQFNLNEDFNFKMMGVINITPNSFSDGGKFTDLSSIQAQINLFRKYNCKYFDFGAESSAPFNKAISREEELERLGPLFELIREGEFKEDEILSFDTYKIETFREAISLIRDLGLRNKVIFNDVSGSLDSEVFSLMHEFEFDYVYSHCLVPDRAETLKHMSFLSEKVDLCNYFERARKEFSRRGLLERVIFDPCFGFSKTAEQNLELIENIESWIGSGDRWLLGISRKSFLRGLSISDKRDEQFLFSELLHSQILVNWMNKLQESEVLIRLHDPKVFQSALLVK
;
A
#
# COMPACT_ATOMS: atom_id res chain seq x y z
N MET A 1 30.04 37.51 9.60
CA MET A 1 29.95 37.50 8.12
C MET A 1 29.27 36.26 7.53
N LYS A 2 29.58 35.02 7.96
CA LYS A 2 28.96 33.78 7.44
C LYS A 2 27.46 33.60 7.77
N LEU A 3 26.98 34.10 8.91
CA LEU A 3 25.56 34.01 9.31
C LEU A 3 24.63 34.91 8.46
N LEU A 4 25.08 36.13 8.18
CA LEU A 4 24.38 37.12 7.34
C LEU A 4 24.31 36.69 5.86
N PHE A 5 25.31 35.94 5.38
CA PHE A 5 25.31 35.41 4.01
C PHE A 5 24.32 34.25 3.84
N ARG A 6 24.23 33.33 4.83
CA ARG A 6 23.23 32.25 4.84
C ARG A 6 21.80 32.77 4.88
N GLN A 7 21.51 33.77 5.71
CA GLN A 7 20.16 34.37 5.78
C GLN A 7 19.79 35.17 4.52
N LYS A 8 20.75 35.88 3.89
CA LYS A 8 20.53 36.56 2.60
C LYS A 8 20.35 35.59 1.43
N PHE A 9 21.06 34.45 1.43
CA PHE A 9 20.91 33.43 0.39
C PHE A 9 19.56 32.72 0.49
N GLN A 10 19.15 32.33 1.70
CA GLN A 10 17.88 31.65 1.97
C GLN A 10 16.64 32.52 1.71
N ARG A 11 16.73 33.84 1.95
CA ARG A 11 15.68 34.82 1.58
C ARG A 11 15.66 35.13 0.07
N ARG A 12 16.81 35.14 -0.61
CA ARG A 12 16.86 35.39 -2.06
C ARG A 12 16.34 34.21 -2.88
N THR A 13 16.63 32.96 -2.50
CA THR A 13 16.10 31.78 -3.20
C THR A 13 14.60 31.64 -3.07
N THR A 14 14.01 31.90 -1.89
CA THR A 14 12.54 31.89 -1.72
C THR A 14 11.84 32.98 -2.54
N THR A 15 12.50 34.12 -2.77
CA THR A 15 11.92 35.23 -3.55
C THR A 15 12.03 35.00 -5.06
N LEU A 16 13.12 34.39 -5.53
CA LEU A 16 13.30 34.02 -6.95
C LEU A 16 12.35 32.89 -7.38
N LEU A 17 12.18 31.88 -6.53
CA LEU A 17 11.28 30.76 -6.78
C LEU A 17 9.80 31.18 -6.82
N LYS A 18 9.39 32.12 -5.97
CA LYS A 18 8.05 32.74 -6.03
C LYS A 18 7.87 33.63 -7.27
N LYS A 19 8.88 34.38 -7.69
CA LYS A 19 8.81 35.26 -8.87
C LYS A 19 8.82 34.51 -10.21
N ALA A 20 9.38 33.30 -10.24
CA ALA A 20 9.44 32.46 -11.44
C ALA A 20 8.15 31.65 -11.70
N GLY A 21 7.11 31.79 -10.86
CA GLY A 21 5.89 30.97 -10.98
C GLY A 21 6.08 29.48 -10.64
N LEU A 22 7.29 29.06 -10.27
CA LEU A 22 7.66 27.66 -9.98
C LEU A 22 7.03 27.11 -8.68
N PHE A 23 6.40 27.95 -7.87
CA PHE A 23 5.65 27.58 -6.66
C PHE A 23 4.43 28.48 -6.52
N GLN A 24 3.55 28.50 -7.52
CA GLN A 24 2.15 28.82 -7.26
C GLN A 24 1.51 27.52 -6.76
N PHE A 25 1.53 27.33 -5.44
CA PHE A 25 0.71 26.31 -4.79
C PHE A 25 -0.76 26.72 -4.91
N ASN A 26 -1.35 26.51 -6.09
CA ASN A 26 -2.75 26.16 -6.16
C ASN A 26 -2.81 24.65 -5.93
N LEU A 27 -2.58 24.23 -4.68
CA LEU A 27 -3.18 23.00 -4.20
C LEU A 27 -4.68 23.28 -4.18
N ASN A 28 -5.32 23.21 -5.35
CA ASN A 28 -6.77 23.11 -5.39
C ASN A 28 -7.09 21.89 -4.52
N GLU A 29 -7.77 22.21 -3.43
CA GLU A 29 -8.37 21.31 -2.47
C GLU A 29 -9.25 20.32 -3.25
N ASP A 30 -9.22 19.06 -2.83
CA ASP A 30 -9.89 17.88 -3.42
C ASP A 30 -9.06 17.08 -4.45
N PHE A 31 -7.93 16.50 -4.02
CA PHE A 31 -7.36 15.34 -4.70
C PHE A 31 -7.72 14.05 -3.93
N ASN A 32 -8.31 13.08 -4.64
CA ASN A 32 -8.77 11.82 -4.08
C ASN A 32 -7.65 10.77 -3.88
N PHE A 33 -6.39 11.22 -3.80
CA PHE A 33 -5.23 10.37 -3.56
C PHE A 33 -4.83 10.39 -2.09
N LYS A 34 -4.70 9.21 -1.50
CA LYS A 34 -4.28 9.02 -0.11
C LYS A 34 -3.05 8.13 -0.07
N MET A 35 -2.30 8.18 1.03
CA MET A 35 -1.16 7.29 1.26
C MET A 35 -1.56 6.13 2.17
N MET A 36 -1.04 4.95 1.85
CA MET A 36 -0.98 3.78 2.72
C MET A 36 0.48 3.39 2.94
N GLY A 37 0.92 3.51 4.19
CA GLY A 37 2.29 3.22 4.59
C GLY A 37 2.49 1.75 4.89
N VAL A 38 3.43 1.12 4.17
CA VAL A 38 3.80 -0.28 4.39
C VAL A 38 4.70 -0.40 5.62
N ILE A 39 4.29 -1.24 6.57
CA ILE A 39 5.01 -1.55 7.80
C ILE A 39 5.20 -3.07 7.87
N ASN A 40 6.38 -3.51 7.44
CA ASN A 40 6.73 -4.93 7.46
C ASN A 40 7.22 -5.33 8.85
N ILE A 41 6.60 -6.36 9.42
CA ILE A 41 6.91 -6.93 10.73
C ILE A 41 7.65 -8.25 10.49
N THR A 42 8.89 -8.13 10.02
CA THR A 42 9.77 -9.27 9.73
C THR A 42 10.82 -9.43 10.82
N PRO A 43 11.17 -10.66 11.24
CA PRO A 43 12.26 -10.88 12.19
C PRO A 43 13.58 -10.27 11.69
N ASN A 44 14.29 -9.52 12.54
CA ASN A 44 15.65 -9.07 12.23
C ASN A 44 16.59 -10.29 12.25
N SER A 45 17.11 -10.68 11.10
CA SER A 45 18.02 -11.82 10.96
C SER A 45 19.47 -11.55 11.40
N PHE A 46 19.80 -10.37 11.95
CA PHE A 46 21.20 -9.96 12.15
C PHE A 46 21.60 -9.26 13.45
N SER A 47 20.80 -9.29 14.52
CA SER A 47 21.30 -8.86 15.83
C SER A 47 20.69 -9.68 16.96
N ASP A 48 21.56 -10.42 17.64
CA ASP A 48 21.43 -10.85 19.04
C ASP A 48 20.09 -11.44 19.47
N GLY A 49 19.93 -12.75 19.25
CA GLY A 49 19.04 -13.55 20.10
C GLY A 49 17.53 -13.30 19.95
N GLY A 50 17.01 -13.49 18.73
CA GLY A 50 15.73 -14.17 18.51
C GLY A 50 14.51 -13.69 19.29
N LYS A 51 14.26 -12.38 19.34
CA LYS A 51 12.94 -11.85 19.69
C LYS A 51 12.51 -10.84 18.63
N PHE A 52 11.23 -10.93 18.29
CA PHE A 52 10.51 -10.25 17.22
C PHE A 52 10.92 -8.79 17.00
N THR A 53 10.66 -8.29 15.80
CA THR A 53 10.79 -6.87 15.41
C THR A 53 10.54 -5.96 16.61
N ASP A 54 11.56 -5.21 16.99
CA ASP A 54 11.49 -4.34 18.16
C ASP A 54 10.27 -3.43 18.00
N LEU A 55 9.38 -3.43 18.99
CA LEU A 55 8.18 -2.58 19.05
C LEU A 55 8.53 -1.12 18.71
N SER A 56 9.74 -0.70 19.10
CA SER A 56 10.33 0.60 18.75
C SER A 56 10.44 0.85 17.24
N SER A 57 10.75 -0.17 16.44
CA SER A 57 10.88 -0.10 14.98
C SER A 57 9.53 0.09 14.30
N ILE A 58 8.50 -0.63 14.76
CA ILE A 58 7.12 -0.47 14.28
C ILE A 58 6.66 0.95 14.58
N GLN A 59 6.83 1.41 15.82
CA GLN A 59 6.45 2.76 16.25
C GLN A 59 7.23 3.85 15.49
N ALA A 60 8.52 3.64 15.21
CA ALA A 60 9.33 4.55 14.40
C ALA A 60 8.80 4.69 12.96
N GLN A 61 8.38 3.59 12.34
CA GLN A 61 7.78 3.61 11.00
C GLN A 61 6.40 4.30 11.01
N ILE A 62 5.54 3.99 11.97
CA ILE A 62 4.26 4.70 12.16
C ILE A 62 4.50 6.20 12.29
N ASN A 63 5.42 6.60 13.17
CA ASN A 63 5.75 8.01 13.40
C ASN A 63 6.39 8.68 12.19
N LEU A 64 7.15 7.95 11.37
CA LEU A 64 7.62 8.45 10.08
C LEU A 64 6.43 8.78 9.18
N PHE A 65 5.51 7.85 8.95
CA PHE A 65 4.33 8.07 8.12
C PHE A 65 3.41 9.18 8.64
N ARG A 66 3.21 9.27 9.96
CA ARG A 66 2.47 10.36 10.61
C ARG A 66 3.05 11.73 10.29
N LYS A 67 4.38 11.88 10.21
CA LYS A 67 5.04 13.16 9.82
C LYS A 67 4.66 13.63 8.42
N TYR A 68 4.20 12.74 7.56
CA TYR A 68 3.73 13.05 6.20
C TYR A 68 2.19 13.04 6.11
N ASN A 69 1.47 13.11 7.24
CA ASN A 69 0.00 13.08 7.31
C ASN A 69 -0.63 11.79 6.73
N CYS A 70 0.11 10.68 6.73
CA CYS A 70 -0.45 9.38 6.37
C CYS A 70 -1.31 8.84 7.51
N LYS A 71 -2.52 8.36 7.19
CA LYS A 71 -3.47 7.78 8.15
C LYS A 71 -3.71 6.29 7.97
N TYR A 72 -3.27 5.70 6.86
CA TYR A 72 -3.45 4.28 6.57
C TYR A 72 -2.12 3.57 6.83
N PHE A 73 -2.12 2.59 7.71
CA PHE A 73 -0.95 1.79 8.06
C PHE A 73 -1.22 0.35 7.69
N ASP A 74 -0.38 -0.22 6.83
CA ASP A 74 -0.53 -1.58 6.31
C ASP A 74 0.54 -2.49 6.90
N PHE A 75 0.09 -3.38 7.78
CA PHE A 75 0.94 -4.25 8.57
C PHE A 75 1.00 -5.64 7.95
N GLY A 76 2.20 -6.04 7.52
CA GLY A 76 2.46 -7.37 6.94
C GLY A 76 3.50 -8.14 7.74
N ALA A 77 3.15 -9.34 8.21
CA ALA A 77 4.06 -10.24 8.94
C ALA A 77 4.66 -11.36 8.07
N GLU A 78 4.05 -11.60 6.90
CA GLU A 78 4.51 -12.53 5.87
C GLU A 78 4.81 -11.77 4.58
N SER A 79 6.00 -11.96 4.02
CA SER A 79 6.33 -11.35 2.74
C SER A 79 5.71 -12.17 1.61
N SER A 80 4.72 -11.59 0.93
CA SER A 80 4.09 -12.12 -0.29
C SER A 80 5.00 -12.08 -1.53
N ALA A 81 6.27 -11.68 -1.39
CA ALA A 81 7.21 -11.68 -2.50
C ALA A 81 7.49 -13.11 -3.01
N PRO A 82 7.73 -13.28 -4.33
CA PRO A 82 8.00 -14.59 -4.91
C PRO A 82 9.16 -15.32 -4.21
N PHE A 83 9.06 -16.65 -4.14
CA PHE A 83 10.08 -17.58 -3.62
C PHE A 83 10.30 -17.57 -2.10
N ASN A 84 9.53 -16.79 -1.33
CA ASN A 84 9.52 -16.92 0.12
C ASN A 84 8.78 -18.19 0.55
N LYS A 85 9.22 -18.78 1.67
CA LYS A 85 8.51 -19.89 2.30
C LYS A 85 7.29 -19.37 3.02
N ALA A 86 6.17 -20.09 2.88
CA ALA A 86 4.98 -19.84 3.69
C ALA A 86 5.30 -20.02 5.17
N ILE A 87 4.77 -19.12 6.00
CA ILE A 87 4.78 -19.28 7.46
C ILE A 87 3.43 -19.79 7.93
N SER A 88 3.41 -20.49 9.07
CA SER A 88 2.14 -20.94 9.66
C SER A 88 1.33 -19.75 10.18
N ARG A 89 0.04 -19.98 10.43
CA ARG A 89 -0.84 -18.98 11.08
C ARG A 89 -0.26 -18.57 12.43
N GLU A 90 0.20 -19.54 13.22
CA GLU A 90 0.73 -19.33 14.57
C GLU A 90 1.97 -18.44 14.53
N GLU A 91 2.88 -18.70 13.58
CA GLU A 91 4.08 -17.88 13.40
C GLU A 91 3.73 -16.46 12.93
N GLU A 92 2.72 -16.31 12.06
CA GLU A 92 2.26 -14.99 11.61
C GLU A 92 1.66 -14.19 12.78
N LEU A 93 0.81 -14.81 13.62
CA LEU A 93 0.24 -14.19 14.81
C LEU A 93 1.31 -13.83 15.85
N GLU A 94 2.30 -14.70 16.04
CA GLU A 94 3.44 -14.42 16.93
C GLU A 94 4.22 -13.19 16.46
N ARG A 95 4.47 -13.08 15.15
CA ARG A 95 5.09 -11.89 14.55
C ARG A 95 4.24 -10.64 14.70
N LEU A 96 2.92 -10.74 14.61
CA LEU A 96 1.98 -9.62 14.86
C LEU A 96 1.86 -9.25 16.34
N GLY A 97 2.37 -10.08 17.26
CA GLY A 97 2.31 -9.86 18.71
C GLY A 97 2.67 -8.43 19.16
N PRO A 98 3.85 -7.88 18.77
CA PRO A 98 4.23 -6.51 19.13
C PRO A 98 3.27 -5.43 18.60
N LEU A 99 2.65 -5.64 17.43
CA LEU A 99 1.62 -4.74 16.93
C LEU A 99 0.35 -4.82 17.78
N PHE A 100 -0.05 -6.02 18.18
CA PHE A 100 -1.20 -6.22 19.07
C PHE A 100 -0.97 -5.60 20.46
N GLU A 101 0.26 -5.59 20.96
CA GLU A 101 0.64 -4.84 22.16
C GLU A 101 0.42 -3.33 21.97
N LEU A 102 0.92 -2.74 20.88
CA LEU A 102 0.68 -1.32 20.55
C LEU A 102 -0.80 -0.97 20.45
N ILE A 103 -1.62 -1.86 19.87
CA ILE A 103 -3.07 -1.67 19.77
C ILE A 103 -3.71 -1.66 21.17
N ARG A 104 -3.32 -2.59 22.06
CA ARG A 104 -3.81 -2.66 23.45
C ARG A 104 -3.39 -1.44 24.28
N GLU A 105 -2.22 -0.90 24.01
CA GLU A 105 -1.70 0.30 24.68
C GLU A 105 -2.35 1.61 24.17
N GLY A 106 -3.17 1.54 23.12
CA GLY A 106 -3.85 2.71 22.57
C GLY A 106 -2.93 3.63 21.76
N GLU A 107 -1.90 3.08 21.11
CA GLU A 107 -0.96 3.84 20.27
C GLU A 107 -1.65 4.51 19.07
N PHE A 108 -2.79 4.00 18.62
CA PHE A 108 -3.50 4.46 17.41
C PHE A 108 -4.63 5.44 17.73
N LYS A 109 -4.71 6.52 16.95
CA LYS A 109 -5.80 7.51 17.03
C LYS A 109 -7.04 6.97 16.33
N GLU A 110 -8.23 7.44 16.71
CA GLU A 110 -9.51 6.97 16.12
C GLU A 110 -9.60 7.18 14.60
N ASP A 111 -8.96 8.23 14.06
CA ASP A 111 -8.97 8.55 12.64
C ASP A 111 -7.88 7.84 11.83
N GLU A 112 -7.07 6.99 12.48
CA GLU A 112 -6.07 6.15 11.84
C GLU A 112 -6.71 4.81 11.42
N ILE A 113 -6.32 4.33 10.24
CA ILE A 113 -6.87 3.15 9.58
C ILE A 113 -5.82 2.04 9.65
N LEU A 114 -6.24 0.89 10.16
CA LEU A 114 -5.37 -0.27 10.36
C LEU A 114 -5.64 -1.29 9.25
N SER A 115 -4.67 -1.48 8.37
CA SER A 115 -4.70 -2.48 7.30
C SER A 115 -3.81 -3.65 7.67
N PHE A 116 -4.27 -4.87 7.42
CA PHE A 116 -3.50 -6.08 7.66
C PHE A 116 -3.27 -6.80 6.32
N ASP A 117 -2.01 -6.83 5.87
CA ASP A 117 -1.54 -7.52 4.66
C ASP A 117 -1.34 -9.00 4.99
N THR A 118 -2.40 -9.78 4.79
CA THR A 118 -2.41 -11.22 4.98
C THR A 118 -3.39 -11.85 4.01
N TYR A 119 -3.06 -13.04 3.52
CA TYR A 119 -4.03 -13.88 2.82
C TYR A 119 -4.67 -14.91 3.76
N LYS A 120 -4.34 -14.93 5.05
CA LYS A 120 -4.91 -15.91 6.00
C LYS A 120 -6.11 -15.28 6.71
N ILE A 121 -7.31 -15.76 6.37
CA ILE A 121 -8.56 -15.21 6.91
C ILE A 121 -8.62 -15.27 8.44
N GLU A 122 -8.09 -16.35 9.02
CA GLU A 122 -8.04 -16.52 10.47
C GLU A 122 -7.08 -15.55 11.16
N THR A 123 -5.94 -15.22 10.53
CA THR A 123 -5.04 -14.17 11.05
C THR A 123 -5.75 -12.82 11.07
N PHE A 124 -6.47 -12.49 10.00
CA PHE A 124 -7.25 -11.25 9.93
C PHE A 124 -8.39 -11.23 10.95
N ARG A 125 -9.11 -12.35 11.12
CA ARG A 125 -10.19 -12.53 12.11
C ARG A 125 -9.71 -12.23 13.53
N GLU A 126 -8.54 -12.73 13.92
CA GLU A 126 -7.95 -12.46 15.24
C GLU A 126 -7.64 -10.96 15.42
N ALA A 127 -7.05 -10.33 14.39
CA ALA A 127 -6.70 -8.93 14.44
C ALA A 127 -7.94 -8.02 14.58
N ILE A 128 -8.98 -8.25 13.77
CA ILE A 128 -10.21 -7.47 13.86
C ILE A 128 -10.98 -7.73 15.15
N SER A 129 -11.04 -8.97 15.62
CA SER A 129 -11.70 -9.32 16.89
C SER A 129 -11.04 -8.59 18.05
N LEU A 130 -9.69 -8.61 18.14
CA LEU A 130 -8.95 -7.87 19.15
C LEU A 130 -9.31 -6.37 19.14
N ILE A 131 -9.33 -5.73 17.97
CA ILE A 131 -9.64 -4.30 17.84
C ILE A 131 -11.06 -4.02 18.35
N ARG A 132 -12.04 -4.88 18.01
CA ARG A 132 -13.43 -4.72 18.42
C ARG A 132 -13.66 -5.02 19.90
N ASP A 133 -12.99 -6.03 20.46
CA ASP A 133 -13.05 -6.39 21.88
C ASP A 133 -12.48 -5.28 22.78
N LEU A 134 -11.47 -4.56 22.29
CA LEU A 134 -10.94 -3.36 22.94
C LEU A 134 -11.85 -2.12 22.80
N GLY A 135 -12.97 -2.24 22.08
CA GLY A 135 -13.91 -1.13 21.84
C GLY A 135 -13.40 -0.06 20.87
N LEU A 136 -12.33 -0.36 20.12
CA LEU A 136 -11.73 0.60 19.19
C LEU A 136 -12.60 0.77 17.94
N ARG A 137 -12.82 2.02 17.56
CA ARG A 137 -13.66 2.42 16.41
C ARG A 137 -12.87 2.61 15.12
N ASN A 138 -11.58 2.30 15.13
CA ASN A 138 -10.72 2.39 13.95
C ASN A 138 -11.34 1.63 12.78
N LYS A 139 -11.27 2.24 11.59
CA LYS A 139 -11.52 1.51 10.35
C LYS A 139 -10.43 0.47 10.18
N VAL A 140 -10.84 -0.73 9.79
CA VAL A 140 -9.94 -1.86 9.56
C VAL A 140 -10.03 -2.23 8.08
N ILE A 141 -8.89 -2.56 7.48
CA ILE A 141 -8.79 -3.04 6.11
C ILE A 141 -8.22 -4.45 6.13
N PHE A 142 -8.91 -5.37 5.46
CA PHE A 142 -8.35 -6.68 5.12
C PHE A 142 -7.64 -6.56 3.77
N ASN A 143 -6.31 -6.52 3.77
CA ASN A 143 -5.52 -6.41 2.55
C ASN A 143 -5.14 -7.82 2.04
N ASP A 144 -6.00 -8.38 1.18
CA ASP A 144 -5.94 -9.79 0.78
C ASP A 144 -5.43 -9.97 -0.65
N VAL A 145 -4.11 -10.19 -0.75
CA VAL A 145 -3.44 -10.46 -2.02
C VAL A 145 -3.89 -11.74 -2.73
N SER A 146 -4.63 -12.64 -2.05
CA SER A 146 -5.20 -13.82 -2.71
C SER A 146 -6.38 -13.48 -3.63
N GLY A 147 -7.05 -12.34 -3.41
CA GLY A 147 -8.18 -11.92 -4.24
C GLY A 147 -9.32 -12.93 -4.26
N SER A 148 -9.64 -13.54 -3.11
CA SER A 148 -10.62 -14.62 -3.05
C SER A 148 -12.07 -14.09 -2.96
N LEU A 149 -12.98 -14.72 -3.70
CA LEU A 149 -14.43 -14.49 -3.62
C LEU A 149 -15.13 -15.74 -3.03
N ASP A 150 -14.67 -16.17 -1.86
CA ASP A 150 -15.15 -17.38 -1.21
C ASP A 150 -16.19 -17.11 -0.12
N SER A 151 -16.87 -18.16 0.35
CA SER A 151 -17.90 -18.05 1.39
C SER A 151 -17.37 -17.57 2.73
N GLU A 152 -16.10 -17.84 3.04
CA GLU A 152 -15.50 -17.46 4.32
C GLU A 152 -15.28 -15.94 4.38
N VAL A 153 -14.77 -15.33 3.30
CA VAL A 153 -14.63 -13.87 3.17
C VAL A 153 -15.99 -13.19 3.34
N PHE A 154 -17.02 -13.66 2.63
CA PHE A 154 -18.34 -13.06 2.74
C PHE A 154 -18.94 -13.23 4.15
N SER A 155 -18.78 -14.40 4.77
CA SER A 155 -19.23 -14.62 6.15
C SER A 155 -18.55 -13.63 7.10
N LEU A 156 -17.24 -13.45 6.97
CA LEU A 156 -16.49 -12.52 7.80
C LEU A 156 -16.92 -11.06 7.57
N MET A 157 -17.16 -10.65 6.32
CA MET A 157 -17.67 -9.31 6.00
C MET A 157 -19.09 -9.06 6.56
N HIS A 158 -19.90 -10.10 6.76
CA HIS A 158 -21.21 -9.97 7.42
C HIS A 158 -21.09 -9.94 8.95
N GLU A 159 -20.07 -10.59 9.50
CA GLU A 159 -19.80 -10.63 10.94
C GLU A 159 -19.16 -9.34 11.44
N PHE A 160 -18.24 -8.75 10.67
CA PHE A 160 -17.50 -7.55 11.05
C PHE A 160 -17.59 -6.42 10.01
N GLU A 161 -17.52 -5.18 10.50
CA GLU A 161 -17.38 -4.00 9.66
C GLU A 161 -15.90 -3.69 9.38
N PHE A 162 -15.48 -3.95 8.14
CA PHE A 162 -14.16 -3.61 7.57
C PHE A 162 -14.25 -3.41 6.06
N ASP A 163 -13.23 -2.74 5.50
CA ASP A 163 -13.00 -2.62 4.06
C ASP A 163 -12.14 -3.80 3.57
N TYR A 164 -12.48 -4.39 2.42
CA TYR A 164 -11.78 -5.52 1.81
C TYR A 164 -11.00 -5.07 0.57
N VAL A 165 -9.68 -5.24 0.58
CA VAL A 165 -8.88 -5.11 -0.64
C VAL A 165 -9.00 -6.40 -1.44
N TYR A 166 -9.64 -6.29 -2.60
CA TYR A 166 -9.76 -7.37 -3.56
C TYR A 166 -8.67 -7.26 -4.62
N SER A 167 -7.62 -8.06 -4.47
CA SER A 167 -6.48 -8.07 -5.39
C SER A 167 -6.72 -8.91 -6.64
N HIS A 168 -6.11 -8.52 -7.75
CA HIS A 168 -6.01 -9.37 -8.94
C HIS A 168 -4.97 -10.47 -8.72
N CYS A 169 -5.45 -11.70 -8.53
CA CYS A 169 -4.63 -12.89 -8.39
C CYS A 169 -5.19 -14.02 -9.26
N LEU A 170 -4.31 -14.80 -9.89
CA LEU A 170 -4.70 -15.90 -10.77
C LEU A 170 -4.53 -17.28 -10.13
N VAL A 171 -4.14 -17.32 -8.85
CA VAL A 171 -4.06 -18.57 -8.11
C VAL A 171 -5.46 -19.14 -7.90
N PRO A 172 -5.67 -20.46 -8.06
CA PRO A 172 -6.98 -21.07 -7.87
C PRO A 172 -7.37 -21.20 -6.40
N ASP A 173 -6.38 -21.26 -5.51
CA ASP A 173 -6.56 -21.46 -4.07
C ASP A 173 -5.69 -20.46 -3.29
N ARG A 174 -6.26 -19.90 -2.23
CA ARG A 174 -5.62 -18.96 -1.30
C ARG A 174 -4.33 -19.54 -0.69
N ALA A 175 -4.25 -20.85 -0.45
CA ALA A 175 -3.05 -21.53 0.03
C ALA A 175 -1.90 -21.51 -1.00
N GLU A 176 -2.19 -21.30 -2.28
CA GLU A 176 -1.19 -21.21 -3.34
C GLU A 176 -0.75 -19.78 -3.65
N THR A 177 -1.19 -18.79 -2.87
CA THR A 177 -0.89 -17.35 -3.07
C THR A 177 0.60 -17.08 -3.29
N LEU A 178 1.50 -17.73 -2.57
CA LEU A 178 2.96 -17.53 -2.74
C LEU A 178 3.53 -18.12 -4.05
N LYS A 179 2.77 -18.98 -4.73
CA LYS A 179 3.12 -19.55 -6.04
C LYS A 179 2.55 -18.74 -7.20
N HIS A 180 2.05 -17.52 -6.97
CA HIS A 180 1.37 -16.71 -7.99
C HIS A 180 2.16 -16.54 -9.31
N MET A 181 3.50 -16.54 -9.27
CA MET A 181 4.31 -16.42 -10.50
C MET A 181 4.25 -17.65 -11.40
N SER A 182 3.76 -18.78 -10.91
CA SER A 182 3.45 -19.97 -11.72
C SER A 182 2.13 -19.86 -12.48
N PHE A 183 1.32 -18.85 -12.18
CA PHE A 183 -0.01 -18.63 -12.75
C PHE A 183 -0.01 -17.32 -13.54
N LEU A 184 0.61 -17.34 -14.72
CA LEU A 184 0.63 -16.19 -15.63
C LEU A 184 -0.48 -16.34 -16.68
N SER A 185 -1.05 -15.21 -17.08
CA SER A 185 -1.92 -15.12 -18.25
C SER A 185 -1.15 -14.49 -19.40
N GLU A 186 -1.44 -14.89 -20.64
CA GLU A 186 -0.91 -14.23 -21.84
C GLU A 186 -1.35 -12.75 -21.90
N LYS A 187 -2.60 -12.49 -21.52
CA LYS A 187 -3.20 -11.15 -21.49
C LYS A 187 -3.78 -10.85 -20.11
N VAL A 188 -3.49 -9.66 -19.59
CA VAL A 188 -4.09 -9.16 -18.35
C VAL A 188 -5.34 -8.36 -18.70
N ASP A 189 -6.51 -8.87 -18.34
CA ASP A 189 -7.81 -8.22 -18.57
C ASP A 189 -8.43 -7.77 -17.24
N LEU A 190 -7.92 -6.64 -16.72
CA LEU A 190 -8.38 -6.09 -15.45
C LEU A 190 -9.83 -5.61 -15.51
N CYS A 191 -10.30 -5.11 -16.66
CA CYS A 191 -11.67 -4.65 -16.83
C CYS A 191 -12.65 -5.77 -16.55
N ASN A 192 -12.51 -6.90 -17.25
CA ASN A 192 -13.39 -8.06 -17.07
C ASN A 192 -13.17 -8.75 -15.72
N TYR A 193 -11.95 -8.74 -15.18
CA TYR A 193 -11.66 -9.27 -13.85
C TYR A 193 -12.44 -8.52 -12.77
N PHE A 194 -12.28 -7.20 -12.69
CA PHE A 194 -12.95 -6.39 -11.67
C PHE A 194 -14.44 -6.24 -11.92
N GLU A 195 -14.91 -6.27 -13.17
CA GLU A 195 -16.36 -6.24 -13.44
C GLU A 195 -17.10 -7.47 -12.88
N ARG A 196 -16.47 -8.64 -12.94
CA ARG A 196 -17.03 -9.85 -12.29
C ARG A 196 -17.09 -9.70 -10.78
N ALA A 197 -16.03 -9.16 -10.17
CA ALA A 197 -15.99 -8.91 -8.73
C ALA A 197 -17.03 -7.87 -8.30
N ARG A 198 -17.15 -6.74 -9.03
CA ARG A 198 -18.17 -5.71 -8.78
C ARG A 198 -19.57 -6.31 -8.71
N LYS A 199 -19.93 -7.14 -9.69
CA LYS A 199 -21.23 -7.82 -9.73
C LYS A 199 -21.47 -8.69 -8.50
N GLU A 200 -20.47 -9.47 -8.08
CA GLU A 200 -20.63 -10.36 -6.94
C GLU A 200 -20.74 -9.59 -5.61
N PHE A 201 -19.91 -8.56 -5.39
CA PHE A 201 -20.02 -7.71 -4.20
C PHE A 201 -21.31 -6.87 -4.21
N SER A 202 -21.72 -6.33 -5.35
CA SER A 202 -22.96 -5.55 -5.50
C SER A 202 -24.19 -6.39 -5.17
N ARG A 203 -24.26 -7.63 -5.68
CA ARG A 203 -25.36 -8.57 -5.39
C ARG A 203 -25.55 -8.84 -3.88
N ARG A 204 -24.48 -8.65 -3.09
CA ARG A 204 -24.46 -8.86 -1.63
C ARG A 204 -24.57 -7.57 -0.82
N GLY A 205 -24.64 -6.40 -1.47
CA GLY A 205 -24.62 -5.10 -0.80
C GLY A 205 -23.28 -4.79 -0.12
N LEU A 206 -22.18 -5.33 -0.64
CA LEU A 206 -20.84 -5.21 -0.05
C LEU A 206 -19.91 -4.29 -0.85
N LEU A 207 -20.32 -3.82 -2.02
CA LEU A 207 -19.46 -3.09 -2.96
C LEU A 207 -18.80 -1.84 -2.35
N GLU A 208 -19.54 -1.06 -1.55
CA GLU A 208 -19.02 0.15 -0.88
C GLU A 208 -17.88 -0.16 0.12
N ARG A 209 -17.72 -1.42 0.52
CA ARG A 209 -16.66 -1.90 1.40
C ARG A 209 -15.50 -2.53 0.63
N VAL A 210 -15.46 -2.45 -0.70
CA VAL A 210 -14.38 -3.02 -1.50
C VAL A 210 -13.40 -1.95 -1.97
N ILE A 211 -12.11 -2.31 -2.01
CA ILE A 211 -11.02 -1.56 -2.63
C ILE A 211 -10.38 -2.49 -3.66
N PHE A 212 -10.31 -2.10 -4.93
CA PHE A 212 -9.75 -2.93 -5.99
C PHE A 212 -8.23 -2.73 -6.09
N ASP A 213 -7.47 -3.82 -6.16
CA ASP A 213 -6.02 -3.77 -6.31
C ASP A 213 -5.59 -4.56 -7.57
N PRO A 214 -5.01 -3.92 -8.62
CA PRO A 214 -4.46 -4.63 -9.77
C PRO A 214 -3.28 -5.52 -9.41
N CYS A 215 -2.75 -5.41 -8.20
CA CYS A 215 -1.66 -6.18 -7.63
C CYS A 215 -0.44 -6.21 -8.57
N PHE A 216 0.19 -5.04 -8.74
CA PHE A 216 1.37 -4.92 -9.61
C PHE A 216 2.49 -5.88 -9.18
N GLY A 217 3.09 -6.57 -10.15
CA GLY A 217 4.08 -7.62 -9.96
C GLY A 217 3.53 -8.99 -9.56
N PHE A 218 2.22 -9.11 -9.29
CA PHE A 218 1.55 -10.37 -8.96
C PHE A 218 0.88 -10.98 -10.20
N SER A 219 1.30 -12.19 -10.55
CA SER A 219 0.80 -12.96 -11.72
C SER A 219 1.00 -12.24 -13.06
N LYS A 220 2.06 -11.43 -13.19
CA LYS A 220 2.31 -10.54 -14.33
C LYS A 220 3.80 -10.44 -14.67
N THR A 221 4.14 -10.33 -15.95
CA THR A 221 5.51 -10.03 -16.41
C THR A 221 5.87 -8.55 -16.23
N ALA A 222 7.14 -8.19 -16.41
CA ALA A 222 7.55 -6.79 -16.33
C ALA A 222 6.85 -5.93 -17.39
N GLU A 223 6.76 -6.43 -18.62
CA GLU A 223 6.12 -5.78 -19.77
C GLU A 223 4.63 -5.54 -19.51
N GLN A 224 3.92 -6.55 -19.00
CA GLN A 224 2.51 -6.42 -18.63
C GLN A 224 2.30 -5.36 -17.54
N ASN A 225 3.19 -5.27 -16.54
CA ASN A 225 3.10 -4.23 -15.52
C ASN A 225 3.30 -2.82 -16.12
N LEU A 226 4.23 -2.66 -17.06
CA LEU A 226 4.47 -1.37 -17.72
C LEU A 226 3.29 -0.96 -18.60
N GLU A 227 2.72 -1.90 -19.36
CA GLU A 227 1.53 -1.67 -20.18
C GLU A 227 0.34 -1.21 -19.33
N LEU A 228 0.14 -1.82 -18.15
CA LEU A 228 -0.90 -1.41 -17.20
C LEU A 228 -0.68 -0.01 -16.64
N ILE A 229 0.57 0.37 -16.33
CA ILE A 229 0.92 1.71 -15.85
C ILE A 229 0.63 2.77 -16.92
N GLU A 230 0.99 2.49 -18.17
CA GLU A 230 0.80 3.39 -19.31
C GLU A 230 -0.69 3.61 -19.61
N ASN A 231 -1.48 2.53 -19.57
CA ASN A 231 -2.88 2.52 -19.96
C ASN A 231 -3.85 2.56 -18.76
N ILE A 232 -3.44 3.12 -17.62
CA ILE A 232 -4.21 3.06 -16.37
C ILE A 232 -5.66 3.56 -16.47
N GLU A 233 -5.91 4.61 -17.26
CA GLU A 233 -7.24 5.20 -17.47
C GLU A 233 -8.20 4.26 -18.22
N SER A 234 -7.67 3.25 -18.92
CA SER A 234 -8.50 2.32 -19.70
C SER A 234 -9.21 1.27 -18.83
N TRP A 235 -8.74 1.06 -17.60
CA TRP A 235 -9.24 0.01 -16.71
C TRP A 235 -9.58 0.47 -15.29
N ILE A 236 -9.13 1.67 -14.88
CA ILE A 236 -9.63 2.33 -13.67
C ILE A 236 -10.92 3.08 -14.00
N GLY A 237 -12.02 2.66 -13.37
CA GLY A 237 -13.32 3.32 -13.48
C GLY A 237 -13.53 4.39 -12.42
N SER A 238 -14.29 5.44 -12.76
CA SER A 238 -14.80 6.43 -11.82
C SER A 238 -15.78 5.79 -10.82
N GLY A 239 -15.72 6.19 -9.54
CA GLY A 239 -16.64 5.73 -8.50
C GLY A 239 -16.19 4.48 -7.72
N ASP A 240 -15.14 3.81 -8.19
CA ASP A 240 -14.48 2.74 -7.43
C ASP A 240 -13.35 3.28 -6.54
N ARG A 241 -13.03 2.53 -5.49
CA ARG A 241 -11.85 2.75 -4.63
C ARG A 241 -10.73 1.83 -5.08
N TRP A 242 -9.55 2.38 -5.29
CA TRP A 242 -8.39 1.64 -5.82
C TRP A 242 -7.21 1.68 -4.87
N LEU A 243 -6.50 0.57 -4.73
CA LEU A 243 -5.19 0.50 -4.08
C LEU A 243 -4.12 0.27 -5.14
N LEU A 244 -3.13 1.16 -5.25
CA LEU A 244 -2.05 1.03 -6.23
C LEU A 244 -0.70 0.95 -5.50
N GLY A 245 0.01 -0.17 -5.66
CA GLY A 245 1.29 -0.42 -5.01
C GLY A 245 2.42 -0.79 -5.98
N ILE A 246 3.18 0.19 -6.44
CA ILE A 246 4.36 -0.02 -7.31
C ILE A 246 5.71 0.21 -6.59
N SER A 247 5.67 0.69 -5.35
CA SER A 247 6.87 1.00 -4.56
C SER A 247 7.80 -0.21 -4.44
N ARG A 248 9.07 0.00 -4.79
CA ARG A 248 10.15 -1.00 -4.73
C ARG A 248 9.90 -2.29 -5.52
N LYS A 249 8.96 -2.35 -6.46
CA LYS A 249 8.71 -3.57 -7.26
C LYS A 249 9.86 -3.84 -8.24
N SER A 250 10.16 -5.12 -8.47
CA SER A 250 11.32 -5.56 -9.27
C SER A 250 11.29 -5.05 -10.70
N PHE A 251 10.11 -4.96 -11.33
CA PHE A 251 9.98 -4.49 -12.71
C PHE A 251 10.38 -3.02 -12.87
N LEU A 252 10.18 -2.16 -11.85
CA LEU A 252 10.69 -0.77 -11.90
C LEU A 252 12.18 -0.70 -11.62
N ARG A 253 12.69 -1.50 -10.68
CA ARG A 253 14.13 -1.55 -10.40
C ARG A 253 14.93 -2.05 -11.61
N GLY A 254 14.38 -3.02 -12.34
CA GLY A 254 14.98 -3.62 -13.53
C GLY A 254 15.11 -2.66 -14.72
N LEU A 255 14.47 -1.49 -14.68
CA LEU A 255 14.65 -0.43 -15.69
C LEU A 255 15.91 0.40 -15.46
N SER A 256 16.56 0.28 -14.29
CA SER A 256 17.81 0.98 -14.01
C SER A 256 18.96 0.35 -14.78
N ILE A 257 19.81 1.19 -15.37
CA ILE A 257 21.07 0.77 -16.01
C ILE A 257 22.22 0.52 -15.01
N SER A 258 22.00 0.82 -13.72
CA SER A 258 23.03 0.64 -12.69
C SER A 258 23.00 -0.77 -12.11
N ASP A 259 24.17 -1.35 -11.89
CA ASP A 259 24.32 -2.62 -11.17
C ASP A 259 24.29 -2.44 -9.64
N LYS A 260 24.37 -1.19 -9.14
CA LYS A 260 24.37 -0.93 -7.69
C LYS A 260 22.96 -0.87 -7.14
N ARG A 261 22.69 -1.71 -6.15
CA ARG A 261 21.37 -1.84 -5.51
C ARG A 261 20.80 -0.51 -5.01
N ASP A 262 21.61 0.33 -4.37
CA ASP A 262 21.14 1.62 -3.84
C ASP A 262 20.77 2.61 -4.95
N GLU A 263 21.51 2.59 -6.07
CA GLU A 263 21.21 3.42 -7.24
C GLU A 263 19.94 2.93 -7.95
N GLN A 264 19.73 1.61 -8.04
CA GLN A 264 18.49 1.03 -8.55
C GLN A 264 17.27 1.40 -7.70
N PHE A 265 17.41 1.41 -6.37
CA PHE A 265 16.35 1.83 -5.47
C PHE A 265 16.02 3.31 -5.65
N LEU A 266 17.04 4.18 -5.67
CA LEU A 266 16.85 5.60 -5.90
C LEU A 266 16.15 5.86 -7.24
N PHE A 267 16.61 5.20 -8.31
CA PHE A 267 15.98 5.29 -9.63
C PHE A 267 14.51 4.85 -9.60
N SER A 268 14.21 3.73 -8.95
CA SER A 268 12.84 3.21 -8.83
C SER A 268 11.92 4.18 -8.07
N GLU A 269 12.39 4.85 -7.02
CA GLU A 269 11.57 5.82 -6.28
C GLU A 269 11.37 7.13 -7.05
N LEU A 270 12.37 7.58 -7.82
CA LEU A 270 12.21 8.73 -8.74
C LEU A 270 11.16 8.43 -9.82
N LEU A 271 11.24 7.25 -10.44
CA LEU A 271 10.27 6.83 -11.45
C LEU A 271 8.86 6.67 -10.85
N HIS A 272 8.76 6.12 -9.64
CA HIS A 272 7.50 6.02 -8.91
C HIS A 272 6.89 7.42 -8.66
N SER A 273 7.70 8.41 -8.25
CA SER A 273 7.22 9.79 -8.10
C SER A 273 6.67 10.36 -9.42
N GLN A 274 7.34 10.12 -10.55
CA GLN A 274 6.88 10.58 -11.86
C GLN A 274 5.58 9.89 -12.32
N ILE A 275 5.51 8.57 -12.15
CA ILE A 275 4.29 7.80 -12.43
C ILE A 275 3.13 8.31 -11.59
N LEU A 276 3.38 8.62 -10.32
CA LEU A 276 2.36 9.13 -9.42
C LEU A 276 1.85 10.52 -9.84
N VAL A 277 2.71 11.44 -10.29
CA VAL A 277 2.27 12.72 -10.87
C VAL A 277 1.34 12.48 -12.06
N ASN A 278 1.72 11.58 -12.97
CA ASN A 278 0.91 11.22 -14.13
C ASN A 278 -0.45 10.65 -13.71
N TRP A 279 -0.49 9.73 -12.74
CA TRP A 279 -1.74 9.16 -12.21
C TRP A 279 -2.61 10.21 -11.52
N MET A 280 -2.03 11.10 -10.71
CA MET A 280 -2.75 12.20 -10.05
C MET A 280 -3.36 13.20 -11.04
N ASN A 281 -2.82 13.29 -12.26
CA ASN A 281 -3.36 14.12 -13.34
C ASN A 281 -4.47 13.42 -14.11
N LYS A 282 -4.34 12.11 -14.32
CA LYS A 282 -5.24 11.26 -15.11
C LYS A 282 -6.48 10.78 -14.34
N LEU A 283 -6.34 10.47 -13.05
CA LEU A 283 -7.37 9.80 -12.25
C LEU A 283 -8.05 10.75 -11.24
N GLN A 284 -8.38 11.97 -11.66
CA GLN A 284 -8.89 13.00 -10.75
C GLN A 284 -10.22 12.61 -10.09
N GLU A 285 -11.05 11.83 -10.78
CA GLU A 285 -12.37 11.40 -10.33
C GLU A 285 -12.37 10.06 -9.56
N SER A 286 -11.21 9.44 -9.36
CA SER A 286 -11.07 8.13 -8.69
C SER A 286 -10.54 8.27 -7.27
N GLU A 287 -11.08 7.49 -6.33
CA GLU A 287 -10.47 7.36 -4.99
C GLU A 287 -9.30 6.38 -5.06
N VAL A 288 -8.08 6.88 -4.85
CA VAL A 288 -6.85 6.11 -5.01
C VAL A 288 -6.02 6.12 -3.75
N LEU A 289 -5.73 4.96 -3.21
CA LEU A 289 -4.80 4.74 -2.11
C LEU A 289 -3.47 4.26 -2.67
N ILE A 290 -2.39 5.00 -2.42
CA ILE A 290 -1.05 4.65 -2.89
C ILE A 290 -0.32 3.90 -1.78
N ARG A 291 -0.05 2.62 -2.01
CA ARG A 291 0.70 1.75 -1.10
C ARG A 291 2.19 1.90 -1.33
N LEU A 292 2.93 2.38 -0.33
CA LEU A 292 4.32 2.79 -0.50
C LEU A 292 5.20 2.59 0.74
N HIS A 293 6.51 2.46 0.53
CA HIS A 293 7.50 2.29 1.60
C HIS A 293 8.16 3.60 2.06
N ASP A 294 8.29 4.60 1.18
CA ASP A 294 8.87 5.91 1.51
C ASP A 294 7.88 7.05 1.25
N PRO A 295 7.29 7.67 2.29
CA PRO A 295 6.28 8.72 2.12
C PRO A 295 6.80 9.97 1.40
N LYS A 296 8.12 10.14 1.28
CA LYS A 296 8.71 11.23 0.48
C LYS A 296 8.34 11.14 -0.99
N VAL A 297 8.08 9.95 -1.52
CA VAL A 297 7.71 9.77 -2.93
C VAL A 297 6.39 10.47 -3.23
N PHE A 298 5.41 10.27 -2.35
CA PHE A 298 4.11 10.92 -2.48
C PHE A 298 4.22 12.43 -2.30
N GLN A 299 4.98 12.89 -1.30
CA GLN A 299 5.24 14.32 -1.12
C GLN A 299 5.96 14.92 -2.33
N SER A 300 6.92 14.21 -2.91
CA SER A 300 7.66 14.68 -4.09
C SER A 300 6.74 14.81 -5.30
N ALA A 301 5.82 13.86 -5.49
CA ALA A 301 4.83 13.95 -6.54
C ALA A 301 3.90 15.17 -6.34
N LEU A 302 3.41 15.40 -5.12
CA LEU A 302 2.60 16.57 -4.79
C LEU A 302 3.32 17.91 -5.03
N LEU A 303 4.65 17.96 -4.88
CA LEU A 303 5.45 19.17 -5.12
C LEU A 303 5.69 19.47 -6.59
N VAL A 304 5.55 18.48 -7.47
CA VAL A 304 5.82 18.59 -8.92
C VAL A 304 4.54 18.72 -9.74
N LYS A 305 3.38 18.30 -9.20
CA LYS A 305 2.06 18.57 -9.78
C LYS A 305 1.77 20.07 -9.80
#